data_AF-A0A9W6Z0P9-F1
#
_entry.id   AF-A0A9W6Z0P9-F1
#
_cell.length_a   1.000
_cell.length_b   1.000
_cell.length_c   1.000
_cell.angle_alpha   90.00
_cell.angle_beta   90.00
_cell.angle_gamma   90.00
#
_symmetry.space_group_name_H-M   'P 1'
#
loop_
_entity.id
_entity.type
_entity.pdbx_description
1 polymer ?
#
loop_
_entity_poly.entity_id
_entity_poly.type
_entity_poly.pdbx_seq_one_letter_code
_entity_poly.pdbx_strand_id
1 'polypeptide(L)'
;MNVIVDARPVKNAIAQHAIGGGTENGDNYKNVKRIFLNIENIHSMRESLGKVKEALKDSDISSQLINKELLEKSNWLYHVRNILKQVDLLTKTIELNSMHLVVHCSDGWDRTSQIVSLIQICLDPYYRTLEGFIVLIEKEWCSFGHKFNERLGHLINESNFTNNTNGNGKMGGAGSVLNAIKDNILNDDLESPVFQQFLDCLYQLMRQEPNEFEYNERFLRRLVYHLYSCQYGTFLYDCEREKKQLQLELKTRSVWDYFKSRKREFCDLQYEEKSKKESIYPRYNDVRYWYQLYGKRDGEMNVNSEQH
;
A
#
# COMPACT_ATOMS: atom_id res chain seq x y z
N MET A 1 29.92 0.82 -7.20
CA MET A 1 29.00 1.27 -8.27
C MET A 1 27.66 1.50 -7.63
N ASN A 2 26.99 2.63 -7.88
CA ASN A 2 25.69 2.94 -7.25
C ASN A 2 24.54 2.58 -8.21
N VAL A 3 23.33 2.43 -7.69
CA VAL A 3 22.15 2.07 -8.49
C VAL A 3 21.08 3.15 -8.41
N ILE A 4 20.60 3.60 -9.56
CA ILE A 4 19.35 4.37 -9.67
C ILE A 4 18.23 3.40 -10.02
N VAL A 5 17.18 3.45 -9.22
CA VAL A 5 16.06 2.54 -9.26
C VAL A 5 14.79 3.32 -9.60
N ASP A 6 14.31 3.14 -10.82
CA ASP A 6 13.02 3.65 -11.26
C ASP A 6 11.95 2.60 -11.00
N ALA A 7 10.98 2.90 -10.13
CA ALA A 7 9.95 1.93 -9.76
C ALA A 7 9.00 1.59 -10.93
N ARG A 8 8.97 2.39 -11.99
CA ARG A 8 7.99 2.31 -13.07
C ARG A 8 8.33 1.22 -14.09
N PRO A 9 7.35 0.79 -14.91
CA PRO A 9 7.63 0.13 -16.18
C PRO A 9 8.34 1.10 -17.14
N VAL A 10 9.24 0.56 -17.97
CA VAL A 10 10.02 1.36 -18.94
C VAL A 10 9.12 2.21 -19.84
N LYS A 11 8.01 1.64 -20.33
CA LYS A 11 7.04 2.35 -21.18
C LYS A 11 6.48 3.59 -20.49
N ASN A 12 6.20 3.51 -19.19
CA ASN A 12 5.62 4.60 -18.41
C ASN A 12 6.67 5.69 -18.15
N ALA A 13 7.93 5.30 -17.91
CA ALA A 13 9.03 6.24 -17.77
C ALA A 13 9.29 7.03 -19.08
N ILE A 14 9.20 6.36 -20.24
CA ILE A 14 9.30 7.00 -21.56
C ILE A 14 8.11 7.95 -21.79
N ALA A 15 6.87 7.53 -21.47
CA ALA A 15 5.70 8.39 -21.62
C ALA A 15 5.82 9.67 -20.78
N GLN A 16 6.36 9.57 -19.56
CA GLN A 16 6.62 10.72 -18.68
C GLN A 16 7.67 11.68 -19.26
N HIS A 17 8.62 11.17 -20.06
CA HIS A 17 9.58 12.03 -20.76
C HIS A 17 8.90 12.98 -21.76
N ALA A 18 7.82 12.54 -22.41
CA ALA A 18 7.10 13.34 -23.40
C ALA A 18 6.36 14.55 -22.80
N ILE A 19 6.11 14.56 -21.49
CA ILE A 19 5.40 15.63 -20.77
C ILE A 19 6.32 16.44 -19.83
N GLY A 20 7.64 16.36 -20.03
CA GLY A 20 8.63 17.14 -19.27
C GLY A 20 9.19 16.45 -18.02
N GLY A 21 8.77 15.22 -17.73
CA GLY A 21 9.41 14.34 -16.75
C GLY A 21 10.53 13.50 -17.38
N GLY A 22 10.73 12.29 -16.88
CA GLY A 22 11.62 11.30 -17.48
C GLY A 22 12.38 10.46 -16.47
N THR A 23 13.58 10.03 -16.85
CA THR A 23 14.53 9.24 -16.06
C THR A 23 15.96 9.63 -16.43
N GLU A 24 16.90 9.39 -15.53
CA GLU A 24 18.30 9.79 -15.57
C GLU A 24 19.02 9.23 -16.80
N ASN A 25 19.68 10.11 -17.55
CA ASN A 25 20.48 9.73 -18.71
C ASN A 25 21.85 9.18 -18.27
N GLY A 26 22.22 7.99 -18.76
CA GLY A 26 23.51 7.35 -18.47
C GLY A 26 24.75 8.20 -18.83
N ASP A 27 24.63 9.11 -19.79
CA ASP A 27 25.71 10.02 -20.16
C ASP A 27 26.03 11.04 -19.05
N ASN A 28 25.00 11.46 -18.31
CA ASN A 28 25.10 12.45 -17.23
C ASN A 28 25.47 11.78 -15.89
N TYR A 29 25.07 10.52 -15.70
CA TYR A 29 25.26 9.77 -14.46
C TYR A 29 26.27 8.62 -14.67
N LYS A 30 27.55 8.98 -14.78
CA LYS A 30 28.64 8.01 -14.96
C LYS A 30 28.78 7.10 -13.73
N ASN A 31 29.21 5.85 -13.96
CA ASN A 31 29.44 4.85 -12.90
C ASN A 31 28.20 4.48 -12.07
N VAL A 32 27.01 4.65 -12.65
CA VAL A 32 25.72 4.30 -12.04
C VAL A 32 25.00 3.28 -12.92
N LYS A 33 24.46 2.23 -12.30
CA LYS A 33 23.57 1.28 -12.97
C LYS A 33 22.13 1.76 -12.80
N ARG A 34 21.37 1.83 -13.90
CA ARG A 34 19.93 2.12 -13.84
C ARG A 34 19.12 0.84 -13.98
N ILE A 35 18.09 0.67 -13.16
CA ILE A 35 17.14 -0.46 -13.27
C ILE A 35 15.69 0.02 -13.19
N PHE A 36 14.79 -0.77 -13.77
CA PHE A 36 13.34 -0.55 -13.74
C PHE A 36 12.65 -1.68 -13.00
N LEU A 37 11.80 -1.36 -12.03
CA LEU A 37 11.12 -2.35 -11.18
C LEU A 37 9.82 -2.90 -11.80
N ASN A 38 9.31 -2.23 -12.84
CA ASN A 38 8.06 -2.59 -13.53
C ASN A 38 6.84 -2.68 -12.59
N ILE A 39 6.71 -1.73 -11.65
CA ILE A 39 5.54 -1.63 -10.76
C ILE A 39 4.52 -0.68 -11.39
N GLU A 40 3.38 -1.25 -11.79
CA GLU A 40 2.28 -0.56 -12.45
C GLU A 40 1.73 0.63 -11.62
N ASN A 41 0.95 1.49 -12.26
CA ASN A 41 0.43 2.71 -11.65
C ASN A 41 -0.77 2.46 -10.71
N ILE A 42 -1.25 3.54 -10.10
CA ILE A 42 -2.36 3.53 -9.14
C ILE A 42 -3.66 2.99 -9.73
N HIS A 43 -3.93 3.23 -11.03
CA HIS A 43 -5.15 2.77 -11.70
C HIS A 43 -5.17 1.25 -11.85
N SER A 44 -4.03 0.65 -12.22
CA SER A 44 -3.89 -0.82 -12.29
C SER A 44 -4.11 -1.47 -10.92
N MET A 45 -3.59 -0.87 -9.84
CA MET A 45 -3.79 -1.40 -8.48
C MET A 45 -5.25 -1.29 -8.03
N ARG A 46 -5.93 -0.19 -8.37
CA ARG A 46 -7.36 0.02 -8.10
C ARG A 46 -8.20 -1.02 -8.85
N GLU A 47 -7.97 -1.21 -10.14
CA GLU A 47 -8.69 -2.21 -10.94
C GLU A 47 -8.46 -3.63 -10.39
N SER A 48 -7.22 -3.93 -10.03
CA SER A 48 -6.84 -5.22 -9.45
C SER A 48 -7.59 -5.52 -8.16
N LEU A 49 -7.57 -4.61 -7.17
CA LEU A 49 -8.34 -4.82 -5.93
C LEU A 49 -9.85 -4.78 -6.17
N GLY A 50 -10.32 -3.97 -7.13
CA GLY A 50 -11.73 -3.94 -7.55
C GLY A 50 -12.22 -5.33 -7.96
N LYS A 51 -11.45 -6.04 -8.81
CA LYS A 51 -11.74 -7.42 -9.22
C LYS A 51 -11.69 -8.40 -8.04
N VAL A 52 -10.77 -8.23 -7.09
CA VAL A 52 -10.76 -9.05 -5.86
C VAL A 52 -12.05 -8.85 -5.07
N LYS A 53 -12.48 -7.61 -4.85
CA LYS A 53 -13.73 -7.29 -4.14
C LYS A 53 -14.95 -7.85 -4.87
N GLU A 54 -14.99 -7.70 -6.20
CA GLU A 54 -16.07 -8.23 -7.03
C GLU A 54 -16.16 -9.75 -6.96
N ALA A 55 -15.02 -10.45 -6.98
CA ALA A 55 -14.98 -11.90 -6.84
C ALA A 55 -15.52 -12.43 -5.50
N LEU A 56 -15.58 -11.56 -4.48
CA LEU A 56 -16.04 -11.86 -3.13
C LEU A 56 -17.47 -11.38 -2.83
N LYS A 57 -18.05 -10.51 -3.65
CA LYS A 57 -19.25 -9.71 -3.35
C LYS A 57 -20.47 -10.50 -2.87
N ASP A 58 -20.71 -11.68 -3.44
CA ASP A 58 -21.91 -12.49 -3.12
C ASP A 58 -21.60 -13.72 -2.25
N SER A 59 -20.33 -13.92 -1.91
CA SER A 59 -19.85 -15.13 -1.22
C SER A 59 -20.28 -15.25 0.26
N ASP A 60 -20.85 -14.18 0.84
CA ASP A 60 -21.39 -14.18 2.21
C ASP A 60 -22.93 -14.39 2.24
N ILE A 61 -23.62 -14.19 1.11
CA ILE A 61 -25.10 -14.18 1.04
C ILE A 61 -25.61 -15.44 0.36
N SER A 62 -24.94 -15.89 -0.70
CA SER A 62 -25.32 -17.10 -1.41
C SER A 62 -24.34 -18.23 -1.07
N SER A 63 -24.79 -19.49 -1.22
CA SER A 63 -23.89 -20.65 -1.19
C SER A 63 -22.93 -20.70 -2.38
N GLN A 64 -22.87 -19.64 -3.21
CA GLN A 64 -21.94 -19.56 -4.33
C GLN A 64 -20.52 -19.41 -3.81
N LEU A 65 -19.66 -20.27 -4.35
CA LEU A 65 -18.23 -20.25 -4.10
C LEU A 65 -17.64 -18.95 -4.64
N ILE A 66 -16.56 -18.49 -4.01
CA ILE A 66 -15.74 -17.37 -4.48
C ILE A 66 -15.44 -17.51 -5.99
N ASN A 67 -15.59 -16.43 -6.75
CA ASN A 67 -15.30 -16.46 -8.19
C ASN A 67 -13.78 -16.52 -8.42
N LYS A 68 -13.26 -17.75 -8.54
CA LYS A 68 -11.82 -18.02 -8.69
C LYS A 68 -11.23 -17.47 -9.98
N GLU A 69 -11.99 -17.53 -11.08
CA GLU A 69 -11.56 -16.99 -12.36
C GLU A 69 -11.34 -15.47 -12.27
N LEU A 70 -12.25 -14.77 -11.59
CA LEU A 70 -12.14 -13.33 -11.40
C LEU A 70 -11.01 -12.97 -10.42
N LEU A 71 -10.78 -13.78 -9.38
CA LEU A 71 -9.60 -13.65 -8.53
C LEU A 71 -8.31 -13.78 -9.34
N GLU A 72 -8.19 -14.78 -10.21
CA GLU A 72 -7.00 -14.94 -11.06
C GLU A 72 -6.82 -13.74 -12.00
N LYS A 73 -7.89 -13.33 -12.69
CA LYS A 73 -7.90 -12.14 -13.57
C LYS A 73 -7.66 -10.81 -12.85
N SER A 74 -7.72 -10.79 -11.51
CA SER A 74 -7.37 -9.62 -10.72
C SER A 74 -5.88 -9.26 -10.82
N ASN A 75 -5.01 -10.24 -11.06
CA ASN A 75 -3.54 -10.08 -10.99
C ASN A 75 -3.02 -9.53 -9.64
N TRP A 76 -3.80 -9.56 -8.57
CA TRP A 76 -3.39 -9.00 -7.28
C TRP A 76 -2.10 -9.66 -6.76
N LEU A 77 -2.06 -11.00 -6.74
CA LEU A 77 -0.87 -11.74 -6.34
C LEU A 77 0.31 -11.55 -7.29
N TYR A 78 0.06 -11.28 -8.58
CA TYR A 78 1.13 -10.93 -9.51
C TYR A 78 1.80 -9.61 -9.11
N HIS A 79 1.02 -8.60 -8.73
CA HIS A 79 1.57 -7.31 -8.29
C HIS A 79 2.32 -7.44 -6.96
N VAL A 80 1.76 -8.15 -5.97
CA VAL A 80 2.44 -8.43 -4.68
C VAL A 80 3.74 -9.20 -4.91
N ARG A 81 3.71 -10.26 -5.74
CA ARG A 81 4.90 -11.01 -6.15
C ARG A 81 5.96 -10.13 -6.78
N ASN A 82 5.57 -9.24 -7.70
CA ASN A 82 6.54 -8.35 -8.34
C ASN A 82 7.20 -7.44 -7.31
N ILE A 83 6.44 -6.79 -6.43
CA ILE A 83 7.01 -5.93 -5.38
C ILE A 83 8.02 -6.71 -4.52
N LEU A 84 7.64 -7.88 -4.01
CA LEU A 84 8.54 -8.70 -3.18
C LEU A 84 9.78 -9.17 -3.93
N LYS A 85 9.66 -9.49 -5.23
CA LYS A 85 10.81 -9.83 -6.08
C LYS A 85 11.80 -8.67 -6.19
N GLN A 86 11.29 -7.44 -6.34
CA GLN A 86 12.14 -6.26 -6.42
C GLN A 86 12.78 -5.94 -5.06
N VAL A 87 12.04 -6.10 -3.96
CA VAL A 87 12.60 -5.94 -2.61
C VAL A 87 13.72 -6.95 -2.36
N ASP A 88 13.53 -8.24 -2.70
CA ASP A 88 14.58 -9.26 -2.59
C ASP A 88 15.85 -8.87 -3.35
N LEU A 89 15.71 -8.44 -4.61
CA LEU A 89 16.82 -7.98 -5.44
C LEU A 89 17.56 -6.78 -4.81
N LEU A 90 16.82 -5.78 -4.34
CA LEU A 90 17.38 -4.52 -3.84
C LEU A 90 18.03 -4.69 -2.47
N THR A 91 17.42 -5.45 -1.56
CA THR A 91 17.99 -5.81 -0.25
C THR A 91 19.34 -6.51 -0.43
N LYS A 92 19.40 -7.54 -1.30
CA LYS A 92 20.66 -8.24 -1.63
C LYS A 92 21.68 -7.31 -2.31
N THR A 93 21.23 -6.35 -3.10
CA THR A 93 22.11 -5.37 -3.74
C THR A 93 22.77 -4.45 -2.72
N ILE A 94 22.05 -4.03 -1.68
CA ILE A 94 22.62 -3.24 -0.59
C ILE A 94 23.61 -4.08 0.21
N GLU A 95 23.15 -5.22 0.73
CA GLU A 95 23.89 -5.97 1.75
C GLU A 95 25.04 -6.80 1.17
N LEU A 96 24.79 -7.56 0.10
CA LEU A 96 25.79 -8.48 -0.46
C LEU A 96 26.78 -7.78 -1.40
N ASN A 97 26.32 -6.74 -2.11
CA ASN A 97 27.16 -6.02 -3.07
C ASN A 97 27.69 -4.68 -2.53
N SER A 98 27.29 -4.28 -1.31
CA SER A 98 27.68 -3.00 -0.69
C SER A 98 27.40 -1.79 -1.61
N MET A 99 26.24 -1.79 -2.26
CA MET A 99 25.85 -0.72 -3.21
C MET A 99 24.84 0.23 -2.60
N HIS A 100 24.97 1.52 -2.91
CA HIS A 100 23.96 2.52 -2.55
C HIS A 100 22.87 2.61 -3.60
N LEU A 101 21.62 2.81 -3.14
CA LEU A 101 20.44 2.94 -4.00
C LEU A 101 19.88 4.37 -3.94
N VAL A 102 19.43 4.87 -5.08
CA VAL A 102 18.49 6.01 -5.18
C VAL A 102 17.20 5.48 -5.78
N VAL A 103 16.11 5.50 -5.03
CA VAL A 103 14.82 4.94 -5.45
C VAL A 103 13.83 6.08 -5.73
N HIS A 104 13.25 6.09 -6.93
CA HIS A 104 12.24 7.07 -7.31
C HIS A 104 11.13 6.42 -8.15
N CYS A 105 10.04 7.16 -8.40
CA CYS A 105 9.02 6.77 -9.38
C CYS A 105 8.64 7.99 -10.24
N SER A 106 7.34 8.27 -10.43
CA SER A 106 6.90 9.52 -11.05
C SER A 106 6.97 10.66 -10.02
N ASP A 107 6.12 10.58 -8.99
CA ASP A 107 5.98 11.64 -7.98
C ASP A 107 6.71 11.33 -6.67
N GLY A 108 7.17 10.08 -6.48
CA GLY A 108 7.99 9.68 -5.34
C GLY A 108 7.22 9.31 -4.06
N TRP A 109 5.88 9.34 -4.04
CA TRP A 109 5.10 9.13 -2.81
C TRP A 109 4.26 7.83 -2.76
N ASP A 110 4.22 7.03 -3.83
CA ASP A 110 3.47 5.76 -3.89
C ASP A 110 4.43 4.55 -3.87
N ARG A 111 4.92 4.16 -5.05
CA ARG A 111 5.79 2.99 -5.23
C ARG A 111 7.13 3.12 -4.52
N THR A 112 7.63 4.35 -4.41
CA THR A 112 8.87 4.65 -3.68
C THR A 112 8.70 4.31 -2.21
N SER A 113 7.66 4.83 -1.54
CA SER A 113 7.35 4.53 -0.13
C SER A 113 7.15 3.04 0.10
N GLN A 114 6.46 2.33 -0.81
CA GLN A 114 6.31 0.86 -0.76
C GLN A 114 7.67 0.15 -0.72
N ILE A 115 8.53 0.43 -1.70
CA ILE A 115 9.82 -0.27 -1.85
C ILE A 115 10.78 0.07 -0.72
N VAL A 116 10.93 1.36 -0.41
CA VAL A 116 11.87 1.84 0.61
C VAL A 116 11.46 1.36 2.00
N SER A 117 10.15 1.29 2.31
CA SER A 117 9.67 0.74 3.58
C SER A 117 9.94 -0.76 3.71
N LEU A 118 9.67 -1.53 2.65
CA LEU A 118 9.89 -2.98 2.67
C LEU A 118 11.37 -3.36 2.75
N ILE A 119 12.25 -2.61 2.07
CA ILE A 119 13.72 -2.77 2.19
C ILE A 119 14.17 -2.51 3.62
N GLN A 120 13.69 -1.43 4.25
CA GLN A 120 14.01 -1.10 5.64
C GLN A 120 13.56 -2.21 6.60
N ILE A 121 12.33 -2.72 6.46
CA ILE A 121 11.86 -3.88 7.25
C ILE A 121 12.74 -5.12 7.05
N CYS A 122 13.23 -5.34 5.83
CA CYS A 122 14.06 -6.49 5.52
C CYS A 122 15.47 -6.37 6.09
N LEU A 123 16.06 -5.17 6.13
CA LEU A 123 17.46 -4.96 6.53
C LEU A 123 17.65 -4.58 8.00
N ASP A 124 16.61 -4.11 8.69
CA ASP A 124 16.75 -3.58 10.05
C ASP A 124 15.69 -4.18 10.98
N PRO A 125 16.10 -4.99 12.00
CA PRO A 125 15.19 -5.58 12.96
C PRO A 125 14.40 -4.55 13.77
N TYR A 126 14.89 -3.31 13.91
CA TYR A 126 14.15 -2.26 14.59
C TYR A 126 12.75 -2.07 13.99
N TYR A 127 12.64 -2.03 12.66
CA TYR A 127 11.35 -1.83 11.97
C TYR A 127 10.41 -3.04 12.05
N ARG A 128 10.88 -4.17 12.60
CA ARG A 128 10.06 -5.37 12.90
C ARG A 128 9.50 -5.35 14.32
N THR A 129 9.88 -4.36 15.13
CA THR A 129 9.20 -4.02 16.39
C THR A 129 7.96 -3.17 16.13
N LEU A 130 6.99 -3.15 17.05
CA LEU A 130 5.83 -2.27 16.95
C LEU A 130 6.25 -0.80 16.93
N GLU A 131 7.24 -0.42 17.76
CA GLU A 131 7.71 0.97 17.79
C GLU A 131 8.40 1.36 16.48
N GLY A 132 9.29 0.51 15.99
CA GLY A 132 9.98 0.77 14.72
C GLY A 132 9.01 0.78 13.54
N PHE A 133 8.03 -0.12 13.49
CA PHE A 133 6.99 -0.06 12.47
C PHE A 133 6.22 1.27 12.50
N ILE A 134 5.84 1.75 13.70
CA ILE A 134 5.16 3.05 13.85
C ILE A 134 6.04 4.18 13.31
N VAL A 135 7.32 4.20 13.67
CA VAL A 135 8.29 5.18 13.17
C VAL A 135 8.43 5.10 11.64
N LEU A 136 8.49 3.89 11.08
CA LEU A 136 8.58 3.69 9.64
C LEU A 136 7.37 4.28 8.91
N ILE A 137 6.15 4.05 9.41
CA ILE A 137 4.94 4.57 8.77
C ILE A 137 4.85 6.09 8.91
N GLU A 138 5.12 6.64 10.09
CA GLU A 138 5.13 8.09 10.27
C GLU A 138 6.20 8.77 9.40
N LYS A 139 7.36 8.12 9.21
CA LYS A 139 8.43 8.62 8.37
C LYS A 139 8.10 8.45 6.87
N GLU A 140 8.17 7.24 6.35
CA GLU A 140 8.16 6.94 4.89
C GLU A 140 6.81 7.17 4.21
N TRP A 141 5.73 7.26 4.98
CA TRP A 141 4.38 7.43 4.43
C TRP A 141 3.77 8.77 4.84
N CYS A 142 3.63 9.05 6.14
CA CYS A 142 2.98 10.29 6.58
C CYS A 142 3.83 11.54 6.28
N SER A 143 5.11 11.55 6.68
CA SER A 143 5.96 12.73 6.55
C SER A 143 6.46 12.94 5.12
N PHE A 144 6.76 11.86 4.40
CA PHE A 144 7.17 11.89 2.99
C PHE A 144 6.02 12.14 2.00
N GLY A 145 4.78 12.30 2.51
CA GLY A 145 3.67 12.83 1.73
C GLY A 145 2.96 11.82 0.85
N HIS A 146 2.87 10.55 1.28
CA HIS A 146 1.89 9.65 0.70
C HIS A 146 0.51 10.25 0.85
N LYS A 147 -0.20 10.40 -0.28
CA LYS A 147 -1.46 11.11 -0.36
C LYS A 147 -2.63 10.27 0.15
N PHE A 148 -2.67 10.04 1.47
CA PHE A 148 -3.67 9.16 2.09
C PHE A 148 -5.11 9.59 1.80
N ASN A 149 -5.42 10.89 1.79
CA ASN A 149 -6.77 11.35 1.54
C ASN A 149 -7.18 11.13 0.07
N GLU A 150 -6.31 11.46 -0.90
CA GLU A 150 -6.56 11.16 -2.32
C GLU A 150 -6.69 9.65 -2.58
N ARG A 151 -5.84 8.82 -1.96
CA ARG A 151 -5.78 7.37 -2.20
C ARG A 151 -6.90 6.59 -1.53
N LEU A 152 -7.39 7.06 -0.39
CA LEU A 152 -8.43 6.38 0.39
C LEU A 152 -9.85 6.95 0.15
N GLY A 153 -9.97 8.11 -0.49
CA GLY A 153 -11.27 8.69 -0.86
C GLY A 153 -12.07 9.26 0.31
N HIS A 154 -11.43 9.56 1.45
CA HIS A 154 -12.13 9.94 2.69
C HIS A 154 -13.00 11.21 2.55
N LEU A 155 -12.55 12.19 1.77
CA LEU A 155 -13.17 13.51 1.67
C LEU A 155 -13.62 13.87 0.24
N ILE A 156 -13.59 12.91 -0.71
CA ILE A 156 -13.76 13.21 -2.14
C ILE A 156 -15.25 13.26 -2.56
N ASN A 157 -16.15 12.66 -1.78
CA ASN A 157 -17.58 12.57 -2.14
C ASN A 157 -18.52 13.28 -1.15
N GLU A 158 -18.57 14.62 -1.18
CA GLU A 158 -19.67 15.35 -0.55
C GLU A 158 -21.03 15.06 -1.23
N SER A 159 -21.02 14.68 -2.51
CA SER A 159 -22.22 14.33 -3.30
C SER A 159 -22.96 13.08 -2.80
N ASN A 160 -22.31 12.22 -2.00
CA ASN A 160 -22.92 11.04 -1.41
C ASN A 160 -23.64 11.32 -0.09
N PHE A 161 -23.46 12.50 0.50
CA PHE A 161 -24.23 12.94 1.65
C PHE A 161 -25.51 13.64 1.19
N THR A 162 -26.49 12.86 0.71
CA THR A 162 -27.85 13.37 0.50
C THR A 162 -28.51 13.59 1.85
N ASN A 163 -28.64 14.87 2.23
CA ASN A 163 -29.37 15.25 3.43
C ASN A 163 -30.88 15.05 3.18
N ASN A 164 -31.40 13.87 3.52
CA ASN A 164 -32.82 13.49 3.35
C ASN A 164 -33.80 14.37 4.14
N THR A 165 -33.33 15.36 4.90
CA THR A 165 -34.15 16.30 5.66
C THR A 165 -34.71 17.45 4.84
N ASN A 166 -34.18 17.71 3.64
CA ASN A 166 -34.70 18.76 2.77
C ASN A 166 -35.64 18.19 1.70
N GLY A 167 -36.86 17.87 2.12
CA GLY A 167 -37.97 17.50 1.25
C GLY A 167 -38.47 18.67 0.40
N ASN A 168 -37.71 19.07 -0.61
CA ASN A 168 -38.22 19.85 -1.73
C ASN A 168 -37.51 19.41 -3.02
N GLY A 169 -38.21 18.57 -3.79
CA GLY A 169 -37.77 18.14 -5.11
C GLY A 169 -37.46 19.34 -6.01
N LYS A 170 -36.18 19.56 -6.29
CA LYS A 170 -35.75 20.36 -7.43
C LYS A 170 -35.33 19.41 -8.55
N MET A 171 -36.12 19.40 -9.60
CA MET A 171 -35.81 18.79 -10.89
C MET A 171 -34.39 19.23 -11.30
N GLY A 172 -33.46 18.29 -11.44
CA GLY A 172 -32.07 18.57 -11.79
C GLY A 172 -31.97 19.23 -13.17
N GLY A 173 -31.62 20.52 -13.19
CA GLY A 173 -31.35 21.23 -14.44
C GLY A 173 -30.08 20.70 -15.12
N ALA A 174 -29.95 20.94 -16.42
CA ALA A 174 -28.79 20.53 -17.24
C ALA A 174 -27.42 20.94 -16.66
N GLY A 175 -27.38 21.98 -15.80
CA GLY A 175 -26.18 22.38 -15.05
C GLY A 175 -25.72 21.38 -13.97
N SER A 176 -26.64 20.61 -13.38
CA SER A 176 -26.32 19.52 -12.43
C SER A 176 -25.67 18.34 -13.15
N VAL A 177 -26.17 18.03 -14.36
CA VAL A 177 -25.58 16.99 -15.22
C VAL A 177 -24.22 17.43 -15.74
N LEU A 178 -24.05 18.69 -16.15
CA LEU A 178 -22.75 19.22 -16.57
C LEU A 178 -21.72 19.31 -15.45
N ASN A 179 -22.13 19.60 -14.22
CA ASN A 179 -21.25 19.53 -13.05
C ASN A 179 -20.90 18.09 -12.70
N ALA A 180 -21.85 17.15 -12.70
CA ALA A 180 -21.57 15.73 -12.53
C ALA A 180 -20.66 15.16 -13.64
N ILE A 181 -20.79 15.65 -14.88
CA ILE A 181 -19.91 15.31 -15.99
C ILE A 181 -18.54 15.95 -15.82
N LYS A 182 -18.44 17.22 -15.39
CA LYS A 182 -17.15 17.86 -15.09
C LYS A 182 -16.44 17.21 -13.92
N ASP A 183 -17.16 16.85 -12.86
CA ASP A 183 -16.63 16.16 -11.70
C ASP A 183 -16.19 14.73 -12.08
N ASN A 184 -16.93 14.02 -12.94
CA ASN A 184 -16.48 12.74 -13.49
C ASN A 184 -15.33 12.83 -14.51
N ILE A 185 -15.16 13.97 -15.20
CA ILE A 185 -14.05 14.20 -16.15
C ILE A 185 -12.79 14.71 -15.43
N LEU A 186 -12.95 15.43 -14.30
CA LEU A 186 -11.85 15.93 -13.45
C LEU A 186 -11.43 14.93 -12.37
N ASN A 187 -12.32 14.04 -11.94
CA ASN A 187 -11.99 12.87 -11.14
C ASN A 187 -11.38 11.80 -12.04
N ASP A 188 -10.14 12.02 -12.48
CA ASP A 188 -9.27 10.88 -12.70
C ASP A 188 -9.16 10.17 -11.35
N ASP A 189 -10.02 9.19 -11.09
CA ASP A 189 -10.23 8.70 -9.73
C ASP A 189 -8.87 8.22 -9.16
N LEU A 190 -8.39 8.99 -8.18
CA LEU A 190 -7.04 8.89 -7.61
C LEU A 190 -7.00 7.84 -6.49
N GLU A 191 -8.14 7.21 -6.19
CA GLU A 191 -8.25 6.15 -5.19
C GLU A 191 -7.43 4.94 -5.63
N SER A 192 -6.64 4.41 -4.71
CA SER A 192 -5.80 3.25 -4.99
C SER A 192 -5.29 2.60 -3.71
N PRO A 193 -5.24 1.26 -3.64
CA PRO A 193 -4.89 0.52 -2.42
C PRO A 193 -3.38 0.42 -2.21
N VAL A 194 -2.62 1.50 -2.43
CA VAL A 194 -1.15 1.48 -2.38
C VAL A 194 -0.64 1.07 -0.99
N PHE A 195 -1.18 1.68 0.07
CA PHE A 195 -0.81 1.32 1.44
C PHE A 195 -1.30 -0.08 1.83
N GLN A 196 -2.52 -0.47 1.43
CA GLN A 196 -3.03 -1.83 1.67
C GLN A 196 -2.16 -2.89 0.97
N GLN A 197 -1.67 -2.62 -0.24
CA GLN A 197 -0.74 -3.49 -0.95
C GLN A 197 0.61 -3.62 -0.24
N PHE A 198 1.11 -2.54 0.36
CA PHE A 198 2.29 -2.60 1.23
C PHE A 198 2.05 -3.50 2.44
N LEU A 199 0.90 -3.36 3.12
CA LEU A 199 0.55 -4.24 4.24
C LEU A 199 0.36 -5.70 3.81
N ASP A 200 -0.13 -5.96 2.60
CA ASP A 200 -0.19 -7.32 2.05
C ASP A 200 1.22 -7.88 1.85
N CYS A 201 2.16 -7.11 1.28
CA CYS A 201 3.57 -7.51 1.17
C CYS A 201 4.18 -7.82 2.55
N LEU A 202 3.89 -7.00 3.57
CA LEU A 202 4.33 -7.25 4.94
C LEU A 202 3.70 -8.52 5.53
N TYR A 203 2.42 -8.78 5.26
CA TYR A 203 1.77 -10.04 5.63
C TYR A 203 2.48 -11.25 5.01
N GLN A 204 2.92 -11.18 3.74
CA GLN A 204 3.72 -12.25 3.13
C GLN A 204 5.03 -12.48 3.89
N LEU A 205 5.75 -11.41 4.27
CA LEU A 205 6.99 -11.52 5.05
C LEU A 205 6.75 -12.15 6.43
N MET A 206 5.70 -11.73 7.13
CA MET A 206 5.34 -12.29 8.44
C MET A 206 4.96 -13.77 8.35
N ARG A 207 4.27 -14.19 7.28
CA ARG A 207 3.99 -15.61 7.04
C ARG A 207 5.28 -16.40 6.79
N GLN A 208 6.19 -15.82 6.02
CA GLN A 208 7.44 -16.46 5.64
C GLN A 208 8.44 -16.53 6.81
N GLU A 209 8.41 -15.58 7.73
CA GLU A 209 9.31 -15.45 8.87
C GLU A 209 8.53 -15.23 10.19
N PRO A 210 7.81 -16.25 10.71
CA PRO A 210 6.84 -16.08 11.80
C PRO A 210 7.40 -15.54 13.13
N ASN A 211 8.70 -15.72 13.37
CA ASN A 211 9.36 -15.34 14.62
C ASN A 211 10.13 -14.02 14.52
N GLU A 212 10.14 -13.37 13.36
CA GLU A 212 10.99 -12.19 13.11
C GLU A 212 10.30 -10.85 13.40
N PHE A 213 8.99 -10.85 13.71
CA PHE A 213 8.19 -9.66 13.96
C PHE A 213 7.58 -9.64 15.37
N GLU A 214 7.62 -8.46 16.03
CA GLU A 214 6.95 -8.26 17.33
C GLU A 214 5.44 -8.21 17.14
N TYR A 215 4.96 -7.49 16.12
CA TYR A 215 3.54 -7.36 15.82
C TYR A 215 3.00 -8.57 15.07
N ASN A 216 1.72 -8.89 15.28
CA ASN A 216 1.06 -10.06 14.72
C ASN A 216 0.10 -9.71 13.56
N GLU A 217 -0.51 -10.73 12.94
CA GLU A 217 -1.42 -10.53 11.81
C GLU A 217 -2.67 -9.70 12.17
N ARG A 218 -3.15 -9.82 13.42
CA ARG A 218 -4.31 -9.06 13.91
C ARG A 218 -4.03 -7.57 13.94
N PHE A 219 -2.79 -7.16 14.24
CA PHE A 219 -2.33 -5.78 14.11
C PHE A 219 -2.51 -5.27 12.68
N LEU A 220 -2.00 -6.00 11.68
CA LEU A 220 -2.07 -5.57 10.28
C LEU A 220 -3.52 -5.44 9.79
N ARG A 221 -4.41 -6.41 10.07
CA ARG A 221 -5.82 -6.30 9.67
C ARG A 221 -6.53 -5.13 10.33
N ARG A 222 -6.25 -4.93 11.62
CA ARG A 222 -6.82 -3.81 12.37
C ARG A 222 -6.31 -2.47 11.85
N LEU A 223 -5.06 -2.41 11.38
CA LEU A 223 -4.51 -1.24 10.72
C LEU A 223 -5.21 -0.97 9.39
N VAL A 224 -5.46 -2.00 8.57
CA VAL A 224 -6.26 -1.86 7.34
C VAL A 224 -7.64 -1.29 7.64
N TYR A 225 -8.32 -1.79 8.67
CA TYR A 225 -9.60 -1.24 9.12
C TYR A 225 -9.48 0.25 9.48
N HIS A 226 -8.43 0.64 10.21
CA HIS A 226 -8.24 2.02 10.63
C HIS A 226 -7.77 2.97 9.53
N LEU A 227 -7.25 2.47 8.41
CA LEU A 227 -7.06 3.28 7.20
C LEU A 227 -8.40 3.88 6.78
N TYR A 228 -9.43 3.05 6.62
CA TYR A 228 -10.73 3.47 6.07
C TYR A 228 -11.70 4.03 7.12
N SER A 229 -11.54 3.68 8.39
CA SER A 229 -12.53 4.05 9.44
C SER A 229 -12.64 5.55 9.71
N CYS A 230 -11.63 6.34 9.34
CA CYS A 230 -11.49 7.76 9.72
C CYS A 230 -11.60 8.04 11.23
N GLN A 231 -11.43 7.02 12.09
CA GLN A 231 -11.57 7.16 13.55
C GLN A 231 -10.41 7.97 14.18
N TYR A 232 -9.25 7.98 13.52
CA TYR A 232 -8.02 8.61 14.00
C TYR A 232 -7.46 9.57 12.95
N GLY A 233 -6.69 10.56 13.40
CA GLY A 233 -6.09 11.57 12.52
C GLY A 233 -4.88 11.09 11.72
N THR A 234 -4.32 9.93 12.06
CA THR A 234 -3.04 9.45 11.50
C THR A 234 -3.03 9.43 9.97
N PHE A 235 -4.09 8.92 9.35
CA PHE A 235 -4.20 8.74 7.89
C PHE A 235 -5.19 9.71 7.23
N LEU A 236 -5.41 10.88 7.85
CA LEU A 236 -6.17 11.98 7.23
C LEU A 236 -5.23 12.93 6.49
N TYR A 237 -5.72 13.58 5.43
CA TYR A 237 -4.99 14.57 4.62
C TYR A 237 -3.76 14.01 3.89
N ASP A 238 -3.22 14.79 2.96
CA ASP A 238 -2.22 14.30 2.00
C ASP A 238 -0.77 14.63 2.35
N CYS A 239 -0.54 15.60 3.24
CA CYS A 239 0.81 15.98 3.63
C CYS A 239 0.93 16.52 5.06
N GLU A 240 2.15 16.45 5.60
CA GLU A 240 2.47 16.95 6.95
C GLU A 240 2.17 18.45 7.13
N ARG A 241 2.40 19.25 6.07
CA ARG A 241 2.12 20.70 6.09
C ARG A 241 0.64 20.97 6.35
N GLU A 242 -0.25 20.25 5.67
CA GLU A 242 -1.69 20.39 5.81
C GLU A 242 -2.16 19.96 7.21
N LYS A 243 -1.66 18.82 7.70
CA LYS A 243 -1.95 18.33 9.06
C LYS A 243 -1.57 19.36 10.14
N LYS A 244 -0.40 20.02 9.99
CA LYS A 244 0.07 21.07 10.90
C LYS A 244 -0.80 22.33 10.82
N GLN A 245 -1.12 22.80 9.61
CA GLN A 245 -1.97 23.97 9.41
C GLN A 245 -3.36 23.80 10.04
N LEU A 246 -3.90 22.58 9.98
CA LEU A 246 -5.19 22.25 10.57
C LEU A 246 -5.12 21.90 12.07
N GLN A 247 -3.92 21.88 12.66
CA GLN A 247 -3.67 21.51 14.06
C GLN A 247 -4.28 20.15 14.42
N LEU A 248 -4.07 19.16 13.53
CA LEU A 248 -4.76 17.87 13.61
C LEU A 248 -4.45 17.11 14.92
N GLU A 249 -3.23 17.26 15.42
CA GLU A 249 -2.77 16.68 16.69
C GLU A 249 -3.59 17.15 17.91
N LEU A 250 -4.15 18.35 17.86
CA LEU A 250 -4.99 18.91 18.93
C LEU A 250 -6.44 18.47 18.81
N LYS A 251 -6.87 18.04 17.62
CA LYS A 251 -8.27 17.77 17.27
C LYS A 251 -8.60 16.28 17.19
N THR A 252 -7.59 15.44 17.04
CA THR A 252 -7.76 14.00 16.80
C THR A 252 -6.80 13.19 17.66
N ARG A 253 -7.04 11.88 17.74
CA ARG A 253 -6.12 10.94 18.39
C ARG A 253 -5.31 10.19 17.34
N SER A 254 -4.14 9.70 17.75
CA SER A 254 -3.33 8.83 16.92
C SER A 254 -3.85 7.39 16.96
N VAL A 255 -3.86 6.71 15.80
CA VAL A 255 -4.15 5.27 15.75
C VAL A 255 -3.11 4.47 16.55
N TRP A 256 -1.90 5.02 16.71
CA TRP A 256 -0.83 4.36 17.45
C TRP A 256 -1.14 4.26 18.94
N ASP A 257 -1.86 5.23 19.53
CA ASP A 257 -2.31 5.16 20.92
C ASP A 257 -3.26 3.97 21.14
N TYR A 258 -4.11 3.69 20.16
CA TYR A 258 -5.00 2.53 20.16
C TYR A 258 -4.23 1.21 20.18
N PHE A 259 -3.16 1.09 19.40
CA PHE A 259 -2.33 -0.11 19.35
C PHE A 259 -1.42 -0.24 20.59
N LYS A 260 -0.75 0.85 20.98
CA LYS A 260 0.15 0.88 22.15
C LYS A 260 -0.60 0.56 23.45
N SER A 261 -1.85 1.01 23.61
CA SER A 261 -2.67 0.66 24.79
C SER A 261 -3.13 -0.79 24.84
N ARG A 262 -3.02 -1.54 23.72
CA ARG A 262 -3.50 -2.93 23.58
C ARG A 262 -2.42 -3.87 23.06
N LYS A 263 -1.13 -3.61 23.40
CA LYS A 263 0.01 -4.41 22.94
C LYS A 263 -0.21 -5.92 23.07
N ARG A 264 -0.83 -6.39 24.15
CA ARG A 264 -1.11 -7.83 24.37
C ARG A 264 -1.97 -8.48 23.28
N GLU A 265 -2.79 -7.73 22.57
CA GLU A 265 -3.60 -8.24 21.45
C GLU A 265 -2.85 -8.24 20.12
N PHE A 266 -1.85 -7.37 20.00
CA PHE A 266 -1.24 -6.99 18.72
C PHE A 266 0.21 -7.42 18.59
N CYS A 267 0.84 -7.85 19.68
CA CYS A 267 2.25 -8.20 19.73
C CYS A 267 2.49 -9.53 20.43
N ASP A 268 3.55 -10.23 20.02
CA ASP A 268 4.17 -11.29 20.80
C ASP A 268 4.98 -10.67 21.95
N LEU A 269 4.53 -10.93 23.19
CA LEU A 269 5.17 -10.42 24.40
C LEU A 269 6.50 -11.12 24.72
N GLN A 270 6.81 -12.24 24.04
CA GLN A 270 8.07 -12.97 24.15
C GLN A 270 9.07 -12.57 23.06
N TYR A 271 8.73 -11.59 22.23
CA TYR A 271 9.62 -11.12 21.17
C TYR A 271 10.87 -10.44 21.75
N GLU A 272 12.05 -10.96 21.40
CA GLU A 272 13.34 -10.38 21.76
C GLU A 272 14.11 -9.91 20.52
N GLU A 273 14.15 -8.60 20.27
CA GLU A 273 14.78 -7.99 19.08
C GLU A 273 16.23 -8.46 18.85
N LYS A 274 17.03 -8.54 19.92
CA LYS A 274 18.45 -8.93 19.85
C LYS A 274 18.66 -10.38 19.38
N SER A 275 17.63 -11.22 19.46
CA SER A 275 17.70 -12.62 19.03
C SER A 275 17.34 -12.79 17.55
N LYS A 276 16.99 -11.71 16.84
CA LYS A 276 16.44 -11.76 15.49
C LYS A 276 17.54 -11.67 14.46
N LYS A 277 17.24 -12.18 13.26
CA LYS A 277 18.15 -12.07 12.11
C LYS A 277 18.41 -10.59 11.85
N GLU A 278 19.59 -10.23 11.41
CA GLU A 278 19.87 -8.86 10.98
C GLU A 278 19.06 -8.53 9.72
N SER A 279 19.13 -9.40 8.73
CA SER A 279 18.39 -9.27 7.48
C SER A 279 17.48 -10.47 7.18
N ILE A 280 16.34 -10.20 6.54
CA ILE A 280 15.43 -11.20 5.98
C ILE A 280 15.22 -10.96 4.48
N TYR A 281 14.91 -12.01 3.73
CA TYR A 281 14.73 -11.95 2.28
C TYR A 281 13.38 -12.51 1.84
N PRO A 282 12.57 -11.75 1.07
CA PRO A 282 11.27 -12.21 0.60
C PRO A 282 11.36 -13.46 -0.29
N ARG A 283 10.55 -14.48 -0.01
CA ARG A 283 10.31 -15.60 -0.93
C ARG A 283 9.17 -15.25 -1.89
N TYR A 284 9.46 -14.48 -2.92
CA TYR A 284 8.44 -13.96 -3.85
C TYR A 284 7.67 -15.05 -4.65
N ASN A 285 8.19 -16.28 -4.74
CA ASN A 285 7.45 -17.39 -5.35
C ASN A 285 6.35 -17.95 -4.42
N ASP A 286 6.49 -17.77 -3.11
CA ASP A 286 5.49 -18.14 -2.09
C ASP A 286 4.65 -16.92 -1.71
N VAL A 287 3.67 -16.59 -2.56
CA VAL A 287 2.65 -15.57 -2.27
C VAL A 287 1.26 -16.18 -2.24
N ARG A 288 0.44 -15.71 -1.29
CA ARG A 288 -0.93 -16.20 -1.07
C ARG A 288 -1.87 -15.03 -0.82
N TYR A 289 -3.14 -15.17 -1.16
CA TYR A 289 -4.16 -14.21 -0.76
C TYR A 289 -4.23 -14.12 0.76
N TRP A 290 -4.30 -12.89 1.27
CA TRP A 290 -4.53 -12.60 2.68
C TRP A 290 -5.99 -12.88 3.05
N TYR A 291 -6.35 -14.15 3.10
CA TYR A 291 -7.73 -14.62 3.25
C TYR A 291 -8.41 -14.10 4.53
N GLN A 292 -7.65 -13.95 5.63
CA GLN A 292 -8.16 -13.44 6.91
C GLN A 292 -8.60 -11.98 6.82
N LEU A 293 -8.01 -11.17 5.93
CA LEU A 293 -8.41 -9.78 5.72
C LEU A 293 -9.83 -9.70 5.16
N TYR A 294 -10.20 -10.68 4.33
CA TYR A 294 -11.50 -10.80 3.69
C TYR A 294 -12.48 -11.69 4.45
N GLY A 295 -12.12 -12.15 5.66
CA GLY A 295 -12.97 -13.04 6.45
C GLY A 295 -13.22 -14.41 5.82
N LYS A 296 -12.38 -14.85 4.89
CA LYS A 296 -12.48 -16.15 4.21
C LYS A 296 -11.57 -17.19 4.85
N ARG A 297 -11.66 -18.45 4.43
CA ARG A 297 -10.72 -19.51 4.78
C ARG A 297 -9.60 -19.61 3.74
N ASP A 298 -8.44 -20.11 4.15
CA ASP A 298 -7.29 -20.29 3.25
C ASP A 298 -7.67 -21.13 2.02
N GLY A 299 -8.33 -22.27 2.25
CA GLY A 299 -8.81 -23.16 1.19
C GLY A 299 -9.96 -22.61 0.34
N GLU A 300 -10.43 -21.39 0.55
CA GLU A 300 -11.40 -20.74 -0.33
C GLU A 300 -10.71 -19.83 -1.35
N MET A 301 -9.61 -19.18 -0.93
CA MET A 301 -8.88 -18.22 -1.77
C MET A 301 -7.58 -18.79 -2.36
N ASN A 302 -6.94 -19.77 -1.73
CA ASN A 302 -5.59 -20.25 -2.06
C ASN A 302 -5.54 -21.71 -2.55
N VAL A 303 -6.59 -22.17 -3.22
CA VAL A 303 -6.64 -23.50 -3.84
C VAL A 303 -5.83 -23.47 -5.13
N ASN A 304 -4.52 -23.78 -5.05
CA ASN A 304 -3.60 -24.22 -6.15
C ASN A 304 -2.12 -23.77 -5.96
N SER A 305 -1.66 -23.42 -4.76
CA SER A 305 -0.27 -22.98 -4.56
C SER A 305 0.82 -24.07 -4.66
N GLU A 306 0.49 -25.32 -4.97
CA GLU A 306 1.44 -26.45 -4.98
C GLU A 306 1.86 -26.96 -6.37
N GLN A 307 1.43 -26.33 -7.47
CA GLN A 307 1.86 -26.76 -8.81
C GLN A 307 2.11 -25.55 -9.71
N HIS A 308 3.35 -25.07 -9.73
CA HIS A 308 4.11 -24.60 -10.90
C HIS A 308 5.52 -24.15 -10.49
#